data_AF-A0AAE0VWU6-F1
#
_entry.id   AF-A0AAE0VWU6-F1
#
_cell.length_a   1.000
_cell.length_b   1.000
_cell.length_c   1.000
_cell.angle_alpha   90.00
_cell.angle_beta   90.00
_cell.angle_gamma   90.00
#
_symmetry.space_group_name_H-M   'P 1'
#
loop_
_entity.id
_entity.type
_entity.pdbx_description
1 polymer ?
#
loop_
_entity_poly.entity_id
_entity_poly.type
_entity_poly.pdbx_seq_one_letter_code
_entity_poly.pdbx_strand_id
1 'polypeptide(L)'
;MMKITVYHDRSPAVMSGIVSIMMKITVYHDRSPAVMSGIVSIMMKITVYHDRSPAVMSGIVSIMMKITVYHDRSPAVMSGIVSIMMKITVYHDRSPAVMSGIVSIMMKITVYHDRSPAVMSGIVSIMMKITVYHDRSPAVMSGIVSIMMKITVYHDRSPAVMSGIVSIMMKITVYHDRSPAVMSGIVSIMMKITVYHDRSPAVMSGIVSIMMKITVYHDRSPAVMSGIVSIMMKITVYHDRSPAVMSGIVSIMMKITVYHDRSPAAMSARLALEQLQAARLALEQLQAARLALEQLQAARLALEQLQAARLALERLQAARLALERLQAARLALEQLQAARLALEQLQAARLALEQLQKVARLALE
;
A
#
# COMPACT_ATOMS: atom_id res chain seq x y z
N MET A 1 11.88 23.31 -5.63
CA MET A 1 12.05 21.91 -6.08
C MET A 1 13.36 21.40 -5.52
N MET A 2 13.35 20.35 -4.70
CA MET A 2 14.56 19.77 -4.11
C MET A 2 14.93 18.48 -4.88
N LYS A 3 16.17 18.41 -5.35
CA LYS A 3 16.72 17.22 -6.02
C LYS A 3 17.96 16.78 -5.27
N ILE A 4 17.94 15.57 -4.74
CA ILE A 4 19.04 14.96 -4.00
C ILE A 4 19.47 13.72 -4.76
N THR A 5 20.76 13.63 -5.08
CA THR A 5 21.37 12.42 -5.62
C THR A 5 22.55 12.06 -4.73
N VAL A 6 22.53 10.87 -4.15
CA VAL A 6 23.58 10.38 -3.25
C VAL A 6 24.21 9.14 -3.84
N TYR A 7 25.54 9.13 -3.88
CA TYR A 7 26.36 7.96 -4.17
C TYR A 7 27.28 7.74 -2.97
N HIS A 8 27.24 6.56 -2.36
CA HIS A 8 28.19 6.22 -1.30
C HIS A 8 28.49 4.72 -1.26
N ASP A 9 29.74 4.37 -0.95
CA ASP A 9 30.18 2.98 -0.84
C ASP A 9 30.14 2.49 0.62
N ARG A 10 30.76 3.24 1.56
CA ARG A 10 30.99 2.82 2.95
C ARG A 10 30.46 3.75 4.04
N SER A 11 29.75 4.80 3.68
CA SER A 11 29.16 5.74 4.64
C SER A 11 27.64 5.68 4.58
N PRO A 12 26.92 5.63 5.71
CA PRO A 12 25.46 5.68 5.69
C PRO A 12 24.92 6.97 5.07
N ALA A 13 23.91 6.88 4.22
CA ALA A 13 23.07 8.04 3.90
C ALA A 13 21.94 8.12 4.91
N VAL A 14 21.96 9.15 5.75
CA VAL A 14 20.84 9.48 6.62
C VAL A 14 20.22 10.78 6.11
N MET A 15 18.95 10.71 5.75
CA MET A 15 18.14 11.88 5.40
C MET A 15 17.00 11.97 6.40
N SER A 16 17.02 13.01 7.22
CA SER A 16 16.00 13.23 8.26
C SER A 16 15.46 14.65 8.29
N GLY A 17 14.20 14.80 8.70
CA GLY A 17 13.58 16.10 8.99
C GLY A 17 13.40 17.01 7.77
N ILE A 18 13.34 16.44 6.58
CA ILE A 18 13.26 17.21 5.33
C ILE A 18 11.81 17.56 5.04
N VAL A 19 11.54 18.84 4.76
CA VAL A 19 10.24 19.26 4.23
C VAL A 19 10.38 19.97 2.90
N SER A 20 9.63 19.52 1.89
CA SER A 20 9.71 20.09 0.55
C SER A 20 8.39 19.96 -0.22
N ILE A 21 8.03 20.98 -1.02
CA ILE A 21 6.88 20.88 -1.93
C ILE A 21 7.08 19.77 -2.96
N MET A 22 8.25 19.74 -3.61
CA MET A 22 8.57 18.72 -4.62
C MET A 22 9.98 18.20 -4.38
N MET A 23 10.08 16.88 -4.22
CA MET A 23 11.29 16.20 -3.83
C MET A 23 11.59 15.01 -4.75
N LYS A 24 12.80 14.98 -5.29
CA LYS A 24 13.33 13.85 -6.05
C LYS A 24 14.62 13.36 -5.40
N ILE A 25 14.57 12.19 -4.79
CA ILE A 25 15.73 11.53 -4.18
C ILE A 25 16.14 10.36 -5.06
N THR A 26 17.43 10.25 -5.33
CA THR A 26 18.02 9.05 -5.92
C THR A 26 19.22 8.65 -5.08
N VAL A 27 19.21 7.43 -4.54
CA VAL A 27 20.31 6.90 -3.71
C VAL A 27 20.87 5.65 -4.39
N TYR A 28 22.20 5.61 -4.51
CA TYR A 28 22.96 4.42 -4.88
C TYR A 28 23.90 4.08 -3.73
N HIS A 29 23.80 2.85 -3.22
CA HIS A 29 24.69 2.38 -2.16
C HIS A 29 25.03 0.90 -2.23
N ASP A 30 26.24 0.52 -1.79
CA ASP A 30 26.66 -0.89 -1.72
C ASP A 30 26.67 -1.39 -0.27
N ARG A 31 27.62 -0.93 0.56
CA ARG A 31 27.91 -1.53 1.88
C ARG A 31 27.51 -0.68 3.08
N SER A 32 26.66 0.32 2.90
CA SER A 32 26.15 1.10 4.03
C SER A 32 24.66 1.38 3.90
N PRO A 33 23.93 1.42 5.03
CA PRO A 33 22.49 1.58 5.02
C PRO A 33 22.08 2.96 4.52
N ALA A 34 20.95 3.01 3.81
CA ALA A 34 20.25 4.26 3.54
C ALA A 34 19.03 4.35 4.44
N VAL A 35 19.00 5.39 5.28
CA VAL A 35 17.90 5.66 6.20
C VAL A 35 17.25 6.97 5.80
N MET A 36 15.96 6.91 5.51
CA MET A 36 15.12 8.08 5.26
C MET A 36 14.05 8.15 6.33
N SER A 37 14.06 9.19 7.14
CA SER A 37 13.11 9.36 8.23
C SER A 37 12.51 10.76 8.32
N GLY A 38 11.26 10.88 8.77
CA GLY A 38 10.66 12.20 9.05
C GLY A 38 10.63 13.14 7.83
N ILE A 39 10.34 12.59 6.65
CA ILE A 39 10.28 13.35 5.40
C ILE A 39 8.83 13.74 5.14
N VAL A 40 8.58 15.02 4.89
CA VAL A 40 7.25 15.53 4.53
C VAL A 40 7.30 16.18 3.14
N SER A 41 6.42 15.77 2.24
CA SER A 41 6.36 16.39 0.91
C SER A 41 4.96 16.46 0.30
N ILE A 42 4.75 17.34 -0.68
CA ILE A 42 3.54 17.27 -1.51
C ILE A 42 3.76 16.24 -2.63
N MET A 43 4.87 16.34 -3.34
CA MET A 43 5.25 15.40 -4.39
C MET A 43 6.62 14.81 -4.13
N MET A 44 6.66 13.49 -3.92
CA MET A 44 7.90 12.79 -3.65
C MET A 44 8.16 11.65 -4.63
N LYS A 45 9.36 11.63 -5.19
CA LYS A 45 9.89 10.51 -5.96
C LYS A 45 11.19 10.03 -5.33
N ILE A 46 11.17 8.83 -4.76
CA ILE A 46 12.36 8.16 -4.22
C ILE A 46 12.73 7.02 -5.16
N THR A 47 14.00 6.94 -5.51
CA THR A 47 14.57 5.77 -6.18
C THR A 47 15.81 5.32 -5.42
N VAL A 48 15.82 4.08 -4.95
CA VAL A 48 16.95 3.51 -4.21
C VAL A 48 17.45 2.29 -4.97
N TYR A 49 18.76 2.23 -5.17
CA TYR A 49 19.47 1.05 -5.64
C TYR A 49 20.43 0.62 -4.54
N HIS A 50 20.31 -0.63 -4.09
CA HIS A 50 21.26 -1.16 -3.12
C HIS A 50 21.62 -2.63 -3.30
N ASP A 51 22.83 -3.00 -2.92
CA ASP A 51 23.24 -4.41 -2.82
C ASP A 51 23.28 -4.77 -1.32
N ARG A 52 24.46 -4.80 -0.71
CA ARG A 52 24.70 -5.44 0.60
C ARG A 52 24.36 -4.61 1.83
N SER A 53 23.39 -3.70 1.75
CA SER A 53 22.96 -2.95 2.94
C SER A 53 21.48 -2.60 2.92
N PRO A 54 20.84 -2.51 4.10
CA PRO A 54 19.40 -2.29 4.16
C PRO A 54 19.03 -0.86 3.76
N ALA A 55 17.89 -0.72 3.08
CA ALA A 55 17.22 0.56 2.93
C ALA A 55 16.03 0.62 3.88
N VAL A 56 16.02 1.63 4.76
CA VAL A 56 14.97 1.86 5.73
C VAL A 56 14.29 3.20 5.43
N MET A 57 12.98 3.15 5.22
CA MET A 57 12.15 4.33 5.06
C MET A 57 11.11 4.35 6.16
N SER A 58 11.14 5.37 7.02
CA SER A 58 10.22 5.49 8.14
C SER A 58 9.64 6.89 8.31
N GLY A 59 8.42 7.02 8.83
CA GLY A 59 7.85 8.33 9.17
C GLY A 59 7.78 9.29 7.98
N ILE A 60 7.41 8.76 6.80
CA ILE A 60 7.32 9.53 5.57
C ILE A 60 5.87 9.93 5.35
N VAL A 61 5.62 11.21 5.12
CA VAL A 61 4.29 11.75 4.84
C VAL A 61 4.30 12.45 3.48
N SER A 62 3.41 12.04 2.56
CA SER A 62 3.31 12.70 1.26
C SER A 62 1.91 12.72 0.64
N ILE A 63 1.52 13.78 -0.08
CA ILE A 63 0.30 13.71 -0.89
C ILE A 63 0.48 12.70 -2.02
N MET A 64 1.50 12.88 -2.86
CA MET A 64 1.82 12.00 -3.97
C MET A 64 3.20 11.40 -3.75
N MET A 65 3.26 10.07 -3.69
CA MET A 65 4.50 9.36 -3.45
C MET A 65 4.74 8.28 -4.49
N LYS A 66 5.93 8.29 -5.07
CA LYS A 66 6.45 7.19 -5.89
C LYS A 66 7.77 6.70 -5.32
N ILE A 67 7.77 5.49 -4.78
CA ILE A 67 8.98 4.82 -4.31
C ILE A 67 9.31 3.70 -5.30
N THR A 68 10.56 3.64 -5.72
CA THR A 68 11.09 2.50 -6.47
C THR A 68 12.36 2.04 -5.77
N VAL A 69 12.39 0.78 -5.35
CA VAL A 69 13.56 0.17 -4.71
C VAL A 69 14.01 -1.01 -5.56
N TYR A 70 15.31 -1.04 -5.86
CA TYR A 70 15.98 -2.18 -6.44
C TYR A 70 16.98 -2.68 -5.40
N HIS A 71 16.92 -3.97 -5.07
CA HIS A 71 17.91 -4.54 -4.20
C HIS A 71 18.35 -5.97 -4.45
N ASP A 72 19.60 -6.27 -4.12
CA ASP A 72 20.14 -7.64 -4.04
C ASP A 72 20.71 -7.86 -2.63
N ARG A 73 20.53 -9.03 -2.02
CA ARG A 73 21.20 -9.44 -0.75
C ARG A 73 21.07 -8.53 0.49
N SER A 74 20.19 -7.54 0.53
CA SER A 74 19.81 -6.87 1.79
C SER A 74 18.35 -6.44 1.87
N PRO A 75 17.78 -6.29 3.07
CA PRO A 75 16.35 -6.05 3.22
C PRO A 75 15.96 -4.60 2.93
N ALA A 76 14.79 -4.42 2.31
CA ALA A 76 14.12 -3.13 2.24
C ALA A 76 12.98 -3.08 3.25
N VAL A 77 13.02 -2.10 4.15
CA VAL A 77 12.01 -1.91 5.19
C VAL A 77 11.33 -0.57 5.00
N MET A 78 10.01 -0.60 4.86
CA MET A 78 9.17 0.59 4.80
C MET A 78 8.17 0.54 5.95
N SER A 79 8.23 1.53 6.84
CA SER A 79 7.33 1.61 7.98
C SER A 79 6.78 3.00 8.24
N GLY A 80 5.59 3.12 8.83
CA GLY A 80 5.04 4.43 9.22
C GLY A 80 4.94 5.41 8.07
N ILE A 81 4.52 4.92 6.90
CA ILE A 81 4.37 5.72 5.69
C ILE A 81 2.90 6.13 5.56
N VAL A 82 2.66 7.43 5.40
CA VAL A 82 1.32 7.98 5.22
C VAL A 82 1.26 8.72 3.89
N SER A 83 0.32 8.36 3.02
CA SER A 83 0.18 9.08 1.75
C SER A 83 -1.22 9.08 1.14
N ILE A 84 -1.63 10.19 0.51
CA ILE A 84 -2.91 10.20 -0.22
C ILE A 84 -2.84 9.28 -1.44
N MET A 85 -1.83 9.44 -2.30
CA MET A 85 -1.60 8.62 -3.47
C MET A 85 -0.20 8.04 -3.43
N MET A 86 -0.12 6.71 -3.36
CA MET A 86 1.13 6.01 -3.21
C MET A 86 1.32 4.93 -4.28
N LYS A 87 2.49 4.95 -4.90
CA LYS A 87 2.98 3.90 -5.78
C LYS A 87 4.33 3.39 -5.27
N ILE A 88 4.35 2.17 -4.77
CA ILE A 88 5.57 1.47 -4.38
C ILE A 88 5.86 0.39 -5.43
N THR A 89 7.10 0.35 -5.89
CA THR A 89 7.59 -0.75 -6.72
C THR A 89 8.89 -1.25 -6.13
N VAL A 90 8.94 -2.53 -5.77
CA VAL A 90 10.14 -3.17 -5.22
C VAL A 90 10.55 -4.29 -6.15
N TYR A 91 11.82 -4.31 -6.51
CA TYR A 91 12.48 -5.42 -7.17
C TYR A 91 13.53 -5.95 -6.22
N HIS A 92 13.50 -7.25 -5.92
CA HIS A 92 14.52 -7.83 -5.08
C HIS A 92 14.95 -9.25 -5.41
N ASP A 93 16.23 -9.54 -5.16
CA ASP A 93 16.79 -10.90 -5.16
C ASP A 93 17.44 -11.18 -3.79
N ARG A 94 17.25 -12.40 -3.27
CA ARG A 94 17.95 -12.93 -2.07
C ARG A 94 17.88 -12.08 -0.78
N SER A 95 16.94 -11.16 -0.65
CA SER A 95 16.63 -10.54 0.65
C SER A 95 15.19 -10.08 0.81
N PRO A 96 14.68 -9.96 2.06
CA PRO A 96 13.27 -9.72 2.28
C PRO A 96 12.86 -8.26 2.08
N ALA A 97 11.66 -8.05 1.54
CA ALA A 97 11.00 -6.75 1.56
C ALA A 97 9.90 -6.75 2.62
N VAL A 98 9.98 -5.80 3.55
CA VAL A 98 9.02 -5.65 4.65
C VAL A 98 8.33 -4.31 4.53
N MET A 99 7.00 -4.33 4.47
CA MET A 99 6.15 -3.15 4.48
C MET A 99 5.19 -3.24 5.67
N SER A 100 5.31 -2.30 6.61
CA SER A 100 4.47 -2.29 7.81
C SER A 100 3.92 -0.93 8.17
N GLY A 101 2.75 -0.84 8.81
CA GLY A 101 2.22 0.44 9.28
C GLY A 101 2.08 1.48 8.16
N ILE A 102 1.61 1.02 7.00
CA ILE A 102 1.44 1.84 5.81
C ILE A 102 -0.01 2.25 5.70
N VAL A 103 -0.24 3.55 5.54
CA VAL A 103 -1.57 4.13 5.51
C VAL A 103 -1.74 4.98 4.25
N SER A 104 -2.77 4.69 3.45
CA SER A 104 -2.99 5.44 2.22
C SER A 104 -4.45 5.59 1.80
N ILE A 105 -4.77 6.55 0.96
CA ILE A 105 -6.10 6.59 0.32
C ILE A 105 -6.09 5.74 -0.94
N MET A 106 -5.13 5.97 -1.82
CA MET A 106 -4.94 5.20 -3.05
C MET A 106 -3.56 4.60 -3.06
N MET A 107 -3.50 3.28 -2.92
CA MET A 107 -2.25 2.54 -2.88
C MET A 107 -2.12 1.57 -4.04
N LYS A 108 -0.95 1.63 -4.70
CA LYS A 108 -0.50 0.60 -5.64
C LYS A 108 0.87 0.08 -5.22
N ILE A 109 0.92 -1.17 -4.78
CA ILE A 109 2.18 -1.87 -4.50
C ILE A 109 2.41 -2.89 -5.60
N THR A 110 3.63 -2.92 -6.12
CA THR A 110 4.09 -3.98 -7.01
C THR A 110 5.42 -4.52 -6.50
N VAL A 111 5.48 -5.81 -6.20
CA VAL A 111 6.70 -6.48 -5.72
C VAL A 111 7.08 -7.57 -6.71
N TYR A 112 8.33 -7.56 -7.14
CA TYR A 112 8.97 -8.63 -7.87
C TYR A 112 10.07 -9.19 -6.99
N HIS A 113 10.06 -10.50 -6.76
CA HIS A 113 11.07 -11.13 -5.94
C HIS A 113 11.48 -12.53 -6.36
N ASP A 114 12.75 -12.87 -6.15
CA ASP A 114 13.28 -14.22 -6.23
C ASP A 114 14.02 -14.56 -4.92
N ARG A 115 13.88 -15.79 -4.44
CA ARG A 115 14.66 -16.36 -3.30
C ARG A 115 14.66 -15.58 -1.98
N SER A 116 13.71 -14.68 -1.74
CA SER A 116 13.47 -14.15 -0.39
C SER A 116 12.03 -13.70 -0.16
N PRO A 117 11.56 -13.60 1.10
CA PRO A 117 10.16 -13.36 1.37
C PRO A 117 9.74 -11.90 1.24
N ALA A 118 8.52 -11.66 0.76
CA ALA A 118 7.86 -10.35 0.85
C ALA A 118 6.81 -10.38 1.95
N VAL A 119 6.92 -9.47 2.92
CA VAL A 119 6.00 -9.37 4.06
C VAL A 119 5.30 -8.02 4.03
N MET A 120 3.97 -8.04 4.02
CA MET A 120 3.14 -6.85 4.13
C MET A 120 2.23 -6.99 5.35
N SER A 121 2.35 -6.09 6.32
CA SER A 121 1.54 -6.12 7.52
C SER A 121 1.01 -4.76 7.96
N GLY A 122 -0.12 -4.71 8.66
CA GLY A 122 -0.62 -3.44 9.23
C GLY A 122 -0.83 -2.36 8.17
N ILE A 123 -1.38 -2.76 7.03
CA ILE A 123 -1.62 -1.87 5.89
C ILE A 123 -3.09 -1.44 5.92
N VAL A 124 -3.33 -0.13 5.87
CA VAL A 124 -4.68 0.44 5.83
C VAL A 124 -4.83 1.29 4.58
N SER A 125 -5.83 1.01 3.75
CA SER A 125 -6.07 1.84 2.56
C SER A 125 -7.52 1.93 2.10
N ILE A 126 -7.97 3.07 1.59
CA ILE A 126 -9.31 3.16 0.99
C ILE A 126 -9.39 2.31 -0.28
N MET A 127 -8.49 2.56 -1.23
CA MET A 127 -8.36 1.82 -2.48
C MET A 127 -6.98 1.21 -2.54
N MET A 128 -6.90 -0.09 -2.71
CA MET A 128 -5.65 -0.83 -2.67
C MET A 128 -5.52 -1.79 -3.84
N LYS A 129 -4.38 -1.71 -4.53
CA LYS A 129 -3.96 -2.68 -5.53
C LYS A 129 -2.57 -3.22 -5.20
N ILE A 130 -2.50 -4.49 -4.82
CA ILE A 130 -1.25 -5.19 -4.59
C ILE A 130 -1.04 -6.18 -5.74
N THR A 131 0.15 -6.18 -6.31
CA THR A 131 0.57 -7.19 -7.29
C THR A 131 1.92 -7.74 -6.87
N VAL A 132 2.00 -9.06 -6.69
CA VAL A 132 3.23 -9.73 -6.26
C VAL A 132 3.58 -10.81 -7.28
N TYR A 133 4.84 -10.83 -7.69
CA TYR A 133 5.44 -11.91 -8.47
C TYR A 133 6.57 -12.51 -7.63
N HIS A 134 6.51 -13.80 -7.29
CA HIS A 134 7.65 -14.53 -6.72
C HIS A 134 8.05 -15.78 -7.49
N ASP A 135 9.33 -16.13 -7.41
CA ASP A 135 9.81 -17.50 -7.49
C ASP A 135 10.55 -17.87 -6.18
N ARG A 136 10.42 -19.13 -5.74
CA ARG A 136 11.23 -19.74 -4.65
C ARG A 136 11.29 -19.01 -3.31
N SER A 137 10.36 -18.11 -3.00
CA SER A 137 10.18 -17.61 -1.62
C SER A 137 8.75 -17.16 -1.29
N PRO A 138 8.37 -17.12 0.00
CA PRO A 138 6.99 -16.90 0.36
C PRO A 138 6.58 -15.43 0.35
N ALA A 139 5.35 -15.17 -0.09
CA ALA A 139 4.70 -13.87 0.10
C ALA A 139 3.70 -13.96 1.24
N VAL A 140 3.83 -13.09 2.24
CA VAL A 140 2.96 -13.05 3.42
C VAL A 140 2.27 -11.70 3.49
N MET A 141 0.94 -11.71 3.54
CA MET A 141 0.10 -10.54 3.74
C MET A 141 -0.76 -10.74 4.97
N SER A 142 -0.61 -9.86 5.98
CA SER A 142 -1.38 -9.96 7.21
C SER A 142 -1.88 -8.62 7.74
N GLY A 143 -3.00 -8.60 8.48
CA GLY A 143 -3.48 -7.37 9.12
C GLY A 143 -3.72 -6.24 8.12
N ILE A 144 -4.35 -6.55 7.00
CA ILE A 144 -4.62 -5.61 5.91
C ILE A 144 -6.08 -5.18 5.99
N VAL A 145 -6.34 -3.88 5.97
CA VAL A 145 -7.69 -3.32 6.02
C VAL A 145 -7.92 -2.39 4.84
N SER A 146 -9.01 -2.60 4.08
CA SER A 146 -9.33 -1.72 2.96
C SER A 146 -10.80 -1.64 2.56
N ILE A 147 -11.29 -0.49 2.07
CA ILE A 147 -12.63 -0.47 1.45
C ILE A 147 -12.60 -1.30 0.16
N MET A 148 -11.74 -0.96 -0.79
CA MET A 148 -11.65 -1.63 -2.09
C MET A 148 -10.28 -2.23 -2.27
N MET A 149 -10.21 -3.55 -2.27
CA MET A 149 -8.97 -4.29 -2.39
C MET A 149 -8.93 -5.15 -3.65
N LYS A 150 -7.82 -5.03 -4.38
CA LYS A 150 -7.43 -5.96 -5.43
C LYS A 150 -6.03 -6.51 -5.18
N ILE A 151 -5.94 -7.80 -4.86
CA ILE A 151 -4.67 -8.52 -4.73
C ILE A 151 -4.51 -9.44 -5.94
N THR A 152 -3.33 -9.42 -6.54
CA THR A 152 -2.95 -10.39 -7.57
C THR A 152 -1.58 -10.96 -7.22
N VAL A 153 -1.49 -12.28 -7.08
CA VAL A 153 -0.23 -12.97 -6.78
C VAL A 153 0.06 -13.98 -7.88
N TYR A 154 1.29 -13.96 -8.38
CA TYR A 154 1.84 -14.98 -9.26
C TYR A 154 3.02 -15.62 -8.54
N HIS A 155 3.01 -16.94 -8.43
CA HIS A 155 4.14 -17.62 -7.81
C HIS A 155 4.47 -19.01 -8.35
N ASP A 156 5.75 -19.34 -8.34
CA ASP A 156 6.24 -20.71 -8.54
C ASP A 156 7.06 -21.14 -7.33
N ARG A 157 6.97 -22.42 -6.95
CA ARG A 157 7.82 -23.08 -5.94
C ARG A 157 7.93 -22.42 -4.56
N SER A 158 7.01 -21.52 -4.19
CA SER A 158 6.87 -21.08 -2.79
C SER A 158 5.48 -20.61 -2.42
N PRO A 159 5.11 -20.67 -1.12
CA PRO A 159 3.74 -20.43 -0.72
C PRO A 159 3.37 -18.95 -0.67
N ALA A 160 2.12 -18.64 -0.99
CA ALA A 160 1.51 -17.35 -0.68
C ALA A 160 0.56 -17.52 0.49
N VAL A 161 0.73 -16.71 1.54
CA VAL A 161 -0.09 -16.72 2.74
C VAL A 161 -0.77 -15.37 2.89
N MET A 162 -2.10 -15.39 2.98
CA MET A 162 -2.93 -14.22 3.24
C MET A 162 -3.75 -14.48 4.50
N SER A 163 -3.55 -13.67 5.54
CA SER A 163 -4.28 -13.82 6.79
C SER A 163 -4.77 -12.51 7.41
N GLY A 164 -5.86 -12.54 8.18
CA GLY A 164 -6.32 -11.35 8.90
C GLY A 164 -6.57 -10.16 7.97
N ILE A 165 -7.23 -10.40 6.84
CA ILE A 165 -7.54 -9.38 5.86
C ILE A 165 -9.03 -9.00 5.99
N VAL A 166 -9.29 -7.70 6.11
CA VAL A 166 -10.64 -7.16 6.24
C VAL A 166 -10.91 -6.18 5.10
N SER A 167 -12.00 -6.39 4.35
CA SER A 167 -12.35 -5.45 3.27
C SER A 167 -13.82 -5.37 2.92
N ILE A 168 -14.33 -4.18 2.57
CA ILE A 168 -15.71 -4.06 2.07
C ILE A 168 -15.86 -4.80 0.73
N MET A 169 -15.02 -4.47 -0.25
CA MET A 169 -15.01 -5.08 -1.58
C MET A 169 -13.64 -5.66 -1.87
N MET A 170 -13.58 -6.98 -2.02
CA MET A 170 -12.34 -7.71 -2.18
C MET A 170 -12.31 -8.53 -3.46
N LYS A 171 -11.22 -8.38 -4.23
CA LYS A 171 -10.88 -9.26 -5.34
C LYS A 171 -9.48 -9.81 -5.17
N ILE A 172 -9.37 -11.12 -4.95
CA ILE A 172 -8.10 -11.85 -4.89
C ILE A 172 -7.98 -12.72 -6.14
N THR A 173 -6.82 -12.67 -6.79
CA THR A 173 -6.47 -13.58 -7.88
C THR A 173 -5.10 -14.17 -7.61
N VAL A 174 -4.99 -15.49 -7.54
CA VAL A 174 -3.72 -16.19 -7.33
C VAL A 174 -3.47 -17.15 -8.47
N TYR A 175 -2.26 -17.10 -9.03
CA TYR A 175 -1.75 -18.07 -9.98
C TYR A 175 -0.56 -18.76 -9.34
N HIS A 176 -0.58 -20.08 -9.26
CA HIS A 176 0.54 -20.80 -8.72
C HIS A 176 0.87 -22.15 -9.35
N ASP A 177 2.16 -22.50 -9.38
CA ASP A 177 2.63 -23.85 -9.66
C ASP A 177 3.50 -24.35 -8.49
N ARG A 178 3.43 -25.65 -8.19
CA ARG A 178 4.32 -26.37 -7.26
C ARG A 178 4.45 -25.80 -5.84
N SER A 179 3.57 -24.91 -5.40
CA SER A 179 3.49 -24.51 -3.99
C SER A 179 2.10 -24.06 -3.57
N PRO A 180 1.77 -24.14 -2.27
CA PRO A 180 0.42 -23.91 -1.81
C PRO A 180 0.09 -22.42 -1.68
N ALA A 181 -1.15 -22.05 -1.99
CA ALA A 181 -1.73 -20.78 -1.58
C ALA A 181 -2.64 -21.00 -0.37
N VAL A 182 -2.41 -20.26 0.71
CA VAL A 182 -3.17 -20.33 1.95
C VAL A 182 -3.85 -19.00 2.21
N MET A 183 -5.17 -19.03 2.34
CA MET A 183 -5.99 -17.88 2.69
C MET A 183 -6.75 -18.20 3.97
N SER A 184 -6.53 -17.43 5.03
CA SER A 184 -7.21 -17.65 6.31
C SER A 184 -7.65 -16.38 7.03
N GLY A 185 -8.72 -16.45 7.84
CA GLY A 185 -9.15 -15.30 8.65
C GLY A 185 -9.44 -14.06 7.79
N ILE A 186 -10.15 -14.25 6.69
CA ILE A 186 -10.50 -13.18 5.76
C ILE A 186 -11.96 -12.80 5.95
N VAL A 187 -12.24 -11.51 6.09
CA VAL A 187 -13.59 -10.97 6.31
C VAL A 187 -13.92 -9.95 5.23
N SER A 188 -15.06 -10.12 4.54
CA SER A 188 -15.47 -9.14 3.53
C SER A 188 -16.97 -9.05 3.27
N ILE A 189 -17.51 -7.87 2.90
CA ILE A 189 -18.91 -7.79 2.43
C ILE A 189 -19.03 -8.48 1.08
N MET A 190 -18.27 -8.04 0.09
CA MET A 190 -18.29 -8.58 -1.27
C MET A 190 -16.93 -9.15 -1.62
N MET A 191 -16.87 -10.47 -1.75
CA MET A 191 -15.65 -11.19 -2.01
C MET A 191 -15.68 -11.93 -3.34
N LYS A 192 -14.63 -11.75 -4.14
CA LYS A 192 -14.32 -12.58 -5.30
C LYS A 192 -12.91 -13.14 -5.21
N ILE A 193 -12.81 -14.46 -5.06
CA ILE A 193 -11.54 -15.19 -5.10
C ILE A 193 -11.46 -15.97 -6.40
N THR A 194 -10.32 -15.89 -7.08
CA THR A 194 -10.01 -16.74 -8.22
C THR A 194 -8.63 -17.34 -8.05
N VAL A 195 -8.52 -18.66 -8.07
CA VAL A 195 -7.24 -19.37 -7.94
C VAL A 195 -7.02 -20.27 -9.14
N TYR A 196 -5.83 -20.20 -9.71
CA TYR A 196 -5.35 -21.11 -10.73
C TYR A 196 -4.15 -21.84 -10.16
N HIS A 197 -4.19 -23.17 -10.14
CA HIS A 197 -3.05 -23.94 -9.65
C HIS A 197 -2.75 -25.25 -10.36
N ASP A 198 -1.47 -25.62 -10.41
CA ASP A 198 -1.02 -26.96 -10.78
C ASP A 198 -0.12 -27.53 -9.67
N ARG A 199 -0.19 -28.85 -9.46
CA ARG A 199 0.72 -29.64 -8.59
C ARG A 199 0.88 -29.18 -7.13
N SER A 200 0.04 -28.28 -6.63
CA SER A 200 0.00 -27.93 -5.21
C SER A 200 -1.36 -27.47 -4.75
N PRO A 201 -1.70 -27.63 -3.46
CA PRO A 201 -3.05 -27.36 -2.98
C PRO A 201 -3.31 -25.87 -2.78
N ALA A 202 -4.55 -25.45 -3.05
CA ALA A 202 -5.08 -24.18 -2.57
C ALA A 202 -5.93 -24.44 -1.31
N VAL A 203 -5.59 -23.77 -0.21
CA VAL A 203 -6.28 -23.92 1.08
C VAL A 203 -6.95 -22.61 1.46
N MET A 204 -8.26 -22.67 1.70
CA MET A 204 -9.08 -21.55 2.14
C MET A 204 -9.77 -21.93 3.44
N SER A 205 -9.50 -21.20 4.53
CA SER A 205 -10.11 -21.49 5.83
C SER A 205 -10.53 -20.26 6.64
N GLY A 206 -11.57 -20.37 7.46
CA GLY A 206 -11.97 -19.25 8.34
C GLY A 206 -12.29 -17.98 7.54
N ILE A 207 -13.03 -18.12 6.45
CA ILE A 207 -13.40 -17.00 5.58
C ILE A 207 -14.87 -16.65 5.83
N VAL A 208 -15.14 -15.38 6.08
CA VAL A 208 -16.49 -14.87 6.36
C VAL A 208 -16.86 -13.79 5.36
N SER A 209 -18.00 -13.94 4.69
CA SER A 209 -18.46 -12.90 3.76
C SER A 209 -19.96 -12.81 3.55
N ILE A 210 -20.51 -11.62 3.34
CA ILE A 210 -21.94 -11.49 2.99
C ILE A 210 -22.20 -12.09 1.59
N MET A 211 -21.45 -11.66 0.59
CA MET A 211 -21.56 -12.15 -0.79
C MET A 211 -20.21 -12.65 -1.27
N MET A 212 -20.15 -13.94 -1.58
CA MET A 212 -18.92 -14.63 -1.91
C MET A 212 -19.01 -15.36 -3.25
N LYS A 213 -18.00 -15.13 -4.09
CA LYS A 213 -17.76 -15.92 -5.30
C LYS A 213 -16.35 -16.48 -5.30
N ILE A 214 -16.23 -17.81 -5.24
CA ILE A 214 -14.95 -18.52 -5.35
C ILE A 214 -14.92 -19.25 -6.70
N THR A 215 -13.82 -19.11 -7.42
CA THR A 215 -13.56 -19.90 -8.62
C THR A 215 -12.16 -20.50 -8.54
N VAL A 216 -12.06 -21.82 -8.65
CA VAL A 216 -10.78 -22.52 -8.60
C VAL A 216 -10.61 -23.34 -9.87
N TYR A 217 -9.45 -23.22 -10.49
CA TYR A 217 -9.00 -24.07 -11.59
C TYR A 217 -7.78 -24.84 -11.10
N HIS A 218 -7.82 -26.17 -11.16
CA HIS A 218 -6.68 -26.97 -10.74
C HIS A 218 -6.42 -28.25 -11.52
N ASP A 219 -5.14 -28.64 -11.59
CA ASP A 219 -4.71 -29.97 -12.04
C ASP A 219 -3.82 -30.62 -10.96
N ARG A 220 -3.92 -31.96 -10.83
CA ARG A 220 -3.03 -32.81 -10.00
C ARG A 220 -2.90 -32.48 -8.51
N SER A 221 -3.69 -31.57 -7.97
CA SER A 221 -3.69 -31.25 -6.53
C SER A 221 -5.05 -30.77 -6.05
N PRO A 222 -5.41 -31.02 -4.78
CA PRO A 222 -6.73 -30.71 -4.28
C PRO A 222 -6.92 -29.21 -3.96
N ALA A 223 -8.14 -28.73 -4.14
CA ALA A 223 -8.60 -27.49 -3.54
C ALA A 223 -9.31 -27.82 -2.22
N VAL A 224 -8.85 -27.25 -1.10
CA VAL A 224 -9.41 -27.49 0.23
C VAL A 224 -10.07 -26.23 0.75
N MET A 225 -11.35 -26.33 1.08
CA MET A 225 -12.16 -25.24 1.64
C MET A 225 -12.80 -25.69 2.94
N SER A 226 -12.50 -24.99 4.04
CA SER A 226 -13.07 -25.32 5.35
C SER A 226 -13.43 -24.13 6.22
N GLY A 227 -14.44 -24.24 7.08
CA GLY A 227 -14.81 -23.14 7.98
C GLY A 227 -15.13 -21.84 7.24
N ILE A 228 -15.89 -21.96 6.15
CA ILE A 228 -16.30 -20.84 5.31
C ILE A 228 -17.74 -20.49 5.64
N VAL A 229 -18.02 -19.22 5.93
CA VAL A 229 -19.36 -18.74 6.29
C VAL A 229 -19.78 -17.62 5.34
N SER A 230 -20.96 -17.74 4.73
CA SER A 230 -21.47 -16.66 3.88
C SER A 230 -23.00 -16.58 3.76
N ILE A 231 -23.57 -15.39 3.62
CA ILE A 231 -25.02 -15.27 3.34
C ILE A 231 -25.32 -15.79 1.93
N MET A 232 -24.59 -15.30 0.93
CA MET A 232 -24.72 -15.70 -0.47
C MET A 232 -23.40 -16.23 -1.01
N MET A 233 -23.37 -17.50 -1.38
CA MET A 233 -22.15 -18.16 -1.83
C MET A 233 -22.32 -18.83 -3.19
N LYS A 234 -21.38 -18.54 -4.09
CA LYS A 234 -21.19 -19.27 -5.34
C LYS A 234 -19.78 -19.82 -5.43
N ILE A 235 -19.64 -21.14 -5.47
CA ILE A 235 -18.36 -21.82 -5.68
C ILE A 235 -18.39 -22.49 -7.06
N THR A 236 -17.33 -22.29 -7.83
CA THR A 236 -17.13 -22.99 -9.11
C THR A 236 -15.74 -23.61 -9.12
N VAL A 237 -15.64 -24.92 -9.34
CA VAL A 237 -14.37 -25.63 -9.39
C VAL A 237 -14.23 -26.35 -10.72
N TYR A 238 -13.10 -26.16 -11.38
CA TYR A 238 -12.68 -26.91 -12.55
C TYR A 238 -11.47 -27.73 -12.14
N HIS A 239 -11.53 -29.05 -12.31
CA HIS A 239 -10.42 -29.91 -11.93
C HIS A 239 -10.15 -31.07 -12.87
N ASP A 240 -8.88 -31.44 -13.00
CA ASP A 240 -8.44 -32.72 -13.54
C ASP A 240 -7.61 -33.50 -12.49
N ARG A 241 -7.79 -34.82 -12.44
CA ARG A 241 -7.02 -35.79 -11.60
C ARG A 241 -6.97 -35.59 -10.08
N SER A 242 -7.67 -34.63 -9.49
CA SER A 242 -7.64 -34.40 -8.03
C SER A 242 -8.94 -33.83 -7.48
N PRO A 243 -9.42 -34.27 -6.31
CA PRO A 243 -10.72 -33.86 -5.78
C PRO A 243 -10.72 -32.43 -5.22
N ALA A 244 -11.89 -31.81 -5.19
CA ALA A 244 -12.17 -30.64 -4.35
C ALA A 244 -12.73 -31.12 -3.00
N VAL A 245 -12.10 -30.72 -1.90
CA VAL A 245 -12.51 -31.08 -0.53
C VAL A 245 -13.17 -29.88 0.13
N MET A 246 -14.42 -30.04 0.54
CA MET A 246 -15.22 -29.01 1.21
C MET A 246 -15.78 -29.57 2.51
N SER A 247 -15.57 -28.88 3.62
CA SER A 247 -16.09 -29.27 4.94
C SER A 247 -16.39 -28.05 5.81
N GLY A 248 -17.42 -28.09 6.66
CA GLY A 248 -17.73 -26.94 7.53
C GLY A 248 -18.00 -25.65 6.74
N ILE A 249 -18.66 -25.77 5.60
CA ILE A 249 -19.11 -24.65 4.79
C ILE A 249 -20.56 -24.35 5.19
N VAL A 250 -20.84 -23.10 5.55
CA VAL A 250 -22.17 -22.65 5.98
C VAL A 250 -22.61 -21.50 5.09
N SER A 251 -23.79 -21.63 4.48
CA SER A 251 -24.39 -20.52 3.76
C SER A 251 -25.91 -20.54 3.74
N ILE A 252 -26.54 -19.35 3.79
CA ILE A 252 -28.00 -19.22 3.66
C ILE A 252 -28.43 -19.56 2.23
N MET A 253 -27.70 -19.04 1.23
CA MET A 253 -27.93 -19.35 -0.18
C MET A 253 -26.63 -19.82 -0.84
N MET A 254 -26.59 -21.10 -1.22
CA MET A 254 -25.41 -21.75 -1.78
C MET A 254 -25.65 -22.26 -3.20
N LYS A 255 -24.70 -21.99 -4.10
CA LYS A 255 -24.58 -22.68 -5.39
C LYS A 255 -23.16 -23.19 -5.60
N ILE A 256 -23.00 -24.51 -5.69
CA ILE A 256 -21.73 -25.16 -6.02
C ILE A 256 -21.84 -25.74 -7.43
N THR A 257 -20.82 -25.52 -8.26
CA THR A 257 -20.71 -26.13 -9.59
C THR A 257 -19.30 -26.70 -9.76
N VAL A 258 -19.21 -27.96 -10.16
CA VAL A 258 -17.93 -28.66 -10.31
C VAL A 258 -17.86 -29.28 -11.69
N TYR A 259 -16.78 -29.01 -12.41
CA TYR A 259 -16.46 -29.60 -13.70
C TYR A 259 -15.25 -30.53 -13.55
N HIS A 260 -15.35 -31.74 -14.10
CA HIS A 260 -14.29 -32.76 -14.07
C HIS A 260 -14.21 -33.52 -15.40
N ASP A 261 -13.00 -33.94 -15.80
CA ASP A 261 -12.80 -34.73 -17.02
C ASP A 261 -12.60 -36.24 -16.77
N ARG A 262 -12.05 -36.68 -15.61
CA ARG A 262 -11.62 -38.10 -15.43
C ARG A 262 -11.75 -38.76 -14.05
N SER A 263 -12.39 -38.19 -13.02
CA SER A 263 -12.48 -38.82 -11.68
C SER A 263 -13.91 -39.17 -11.24
N PRO A 264 -14.19 -40.34 -10.63
CA PRO A 264 -15.52 -40.71 -10.16
C PRO A 264 -16.01 -39.83 -9.01
N ALA A 265 -17.32 -39.66 -8.99
CA ALA A 265 -18.12 -38.87 -8.06
C ALA A 265 -18.05 -39.33 -6.59
N ALA A 266 -16.93 -39.12 -5.90
CA ALA A 266 -16.90 -39.17 -4.43
C ALA A 266 -17.62 -37.97 -3.78
N MET A 267 -18.11 -37.02 -4.59
CA MET A 267 -18.72 -35.77 -4.14
C MET A 267 -20.21 -35.90 -3.82
N SER A 268 -20.90 -36.93 -4.31
CA SER A 268 -22.37 -36.98 -4.27
C SER A 268 -22.97 -37.46 -2.93
N ALA A 269 -22.23 -38.24 -2.14
CA ALA A 269 -22.82 -38.93 -0.97
C ALA A 269 -22.78 -38.13 0.36
N ARG A 270 -21.94 -37.08 0.48
CA ARG A 270 -21.79 -36.31 1.74
C ARG A 270 -22.60 -35.00 1.77
N LEU A 271 -23.02 -34.50 0.61
CA LEU A 271 -23.73 -33.23 0.43
C LEU A 271 -25.21 -33.25 0.86
N ALA A 272 -25.83 -34.44 0.93
CA ALA A 272 -27.26 -34.56 1.22
C ALA A 272 -27.60 -34.64 2.72
N LEU A 273 -26.68 -35.10 3.58
CA LEU A 273 -26.96 -35.31 5.01
C LEU A 273 -26.77 -34.04 5.87
N GLU A 274 -25.97 -33.07 5.41
CA GLU A 274 -25.69 -31.82 6.16
C GLU A 274 -26.78 -30.73 5.99
N GLN A 275 -27.74 -30.92 5.07
CA GLN A 275 -28.72 -29.88 4.74
C GLN A 275 -29.75 -29.58 5.86
N LEU A 276 -30.04 -30.54 6.75
CA LEU A 276 -31.03 -30.35 7.83
C LEU A 276 -30.40 -29.77 9.12
N GLN A 277 -29.11 -29.99 9.36
CA GLN A 277 -28.36 -29.36 10.47
C GLN A 277 -27.95 -27.91 10.15
N ALA A 278 -27.81 -27.56 8.85
CA ALA A 278 -27.47 -26.21 8.39
C ALA A 278 -28.51 -25.14 8.78
N ALA A 279 -29.79 -25.49 8.88
CA ALA A 279 -30.87 -24.53 9.17
C ALA A 279 -30.90 -24.07 10.65
N ARG A 280 -30.54 -24.93 11.61
CA ARG A 280 -30.45 -24.55 13.03
C ARG A 280 -29.15 -23.79 13.35
N LEU A 281 -28.04 -24.17 12.72
CA LEU A 281 -26.76 -23.45 12.81
C LEU A 281 -26.80 -22.07 12.15
N ALA A 282 -27.63 -21.87 11.13
CA ALA A 282 -27.82 -20.55 10.51
C ALA A 282 -28.34 -19.49 11.49
N LEU A 283 -29.07 -19.87 12.55
CA LEU A 283 -29.60 -18.95 13.56
C LEU A 283 -28.51 -18.49 14.56
N GLU A 284 -27.64 -19.40 15.00
CA GLU A 284 -26.46 -19.05 15.83
C GLU A 284 -25.41 -18.28 15.02
N GLN A 285 -25.25 -18.59 13.73
CA GLN A 285 -24.29 -17.93 12.83
C GLN A 285 -24.71 -16.52 12.38
N LEU A 286 -25.96 -16.10 12.68
CA LEU A 286 -26.34 -14.68 12.63
C LEU A 286 -25.44 -13.85 13.59
N GLN A 287 -24.92 -14.45 14.65
CA GLN A 287 -23.93 -13.83 15.55
C GLN A 287 -22.54 -13.72 14.92
N ALA A 288 -22.12 -14.68 14.09
CA ALA A 288 -20.86 -14.57 13.32
C ALA A 288 -20.97 -13.50 12.23
N ALA A 289 -22.13 -13.40 11.57
CA ALA A 289 -22.43 -12.28 10.67
C ALA A 289 -22.45 -10.94 11.42
N ARG A 290 -22.93 -10.92 12.67
CA ARG A 290 -22.88 -9.74 13.56
C ARG A 290 -21.44 -9.36 13.93
N LEU A 291 -20.59 -10.32 14.28
CA LEU A 291 -19.15 -10.11 14.52
C LEU A 291 -18.44 -9.60 13.26
N ALA A 292 -18.76 -10.14 12.09
CA ALA A 292 -18.25 -9.63 10.82
C ALA A 292 -18.73 -8.19 10.56
N LEU A 293 -19.98 -7.88 10.93
CA LEU A 293 -20.52 -6.52 10.87
C LEU A 293 -19.80 -5.58 11.85
N GLU A 294 -19.49 -6.04 13.07
CA GLU A 294 -18.75 -5.29 14.09
C GLU A 294 -17.30 -5.03 13.66
N GLN A 295 -16.61 -6.04 13.12
CA GLN A 295 -15.27 -5.85 12.55
C GLN A 295 -15.29 -4.90 11.34
N LEU A 296 -16.36 -4.96 10.54
CA LEU A 296 -16.56 -4.04 9.44
C LEU A 296 -16.88 -2.61 9.91
N GLN A 297 -17.65 -2.46 10.99
CA GLN A 297 -17.88 -1.17 11.65
C GLN A 297 -16.57 -0.60 12.20
N ALA A 298 -15.74 -1.43 12.84
CA ALA A 298 -14.41 -1.03 13.28
C ALA A 298 -13.50 -0.62 12.11
N ALA A 299 -13.53 -1.38 11.01
CA ALA A 299 -12.80 -1.03 9.79
C ALA A 299 -13.31 0.28 9.15
N ARG A 300 -14.63 0.49 9.17
CA ARG A 300 -15.26 1.75 8.71
C ARG A 300 -14.83 2.92 9.58
N LEU A 301 -14.90 2.78 10.90
CA LEU A 301 -14.45 3.80 11.85
C LEU A 301 -12.97 4.13 11.67
N ALA A 302 -12.10 3.12 11.56
CA ALA A 302 -10.67 3.33 11.28
C ALA A 302 -10.44 4.12 9.99
N LEU A 303 -11.32 3.95 9.01
CA LEU A 303 -11.23 4.61 7.72
C LEU A 303 -11.87 6.00 7.71
N GLU A 304 -12.91 6.24 8.51
CA GLU A 304 -13.42 7.58 8.82
C GLU A 304 -12.35 8.40 9.56
N GLN A 305 -11.64 7.79 10.51
CA GLN A 305 -10.49 8.42 11.16
C GLN A 305 -9.37 8.74 10.16
N LEU A 306 -9.13 7.86 9.18
CA LEU A 306 -8.19 8.13 8.09
C LEU A 306 -8.63 9.31 7.21
N GLN A 307 -9.92 9.43 6.90
CA GLN A 307 -10.47 10.57 6.18
C GLN A 307 -10.34 11.87 7.00
N ALA A 308 -10.58 11.82 8.31
CA ALA A 308 -10.37 12.96 9.20
C ALA A 308 -8.89 13.39 9.25
N ALA A 309 -7.97 12.42 9.35
CA ALA A 309 -6.52 12.68 9.30
C ALA A 309 -6.10 13.32 7.97
N ARG A 310 -6.69 12.90 6.84
CA ARG A 310 -6.47 13.53 5.53
C ARG A 310 -6.90 15.01 5.54
N LEU A 311 -8.10 15.28 6.04
CA LEU A 311 -8.63 16.64 6.08
C LEU A 311 -7.77 17.55 6.98
N ALA A 312 -7.25 17.01 8.07
CA ALA A 312 -6.28 17.69 8.93
C ALA A 312 -4.96 17.98 8.20
N LEU A 313 -4.43 17.01 7.43
CA LEU A 313 -3.22 17.20 6.65
C LEU A 313 -3.38 18.24 5.53
N GLU A 314 -4.51 18.22 4.81
CA GLU A 314 -4.84 19.21 3.78
C GLU A 314 -4.93 20.62 4.39
N ARG A 315 -5.56 20.76 5.56
CA ARG A 315 -5.63 22.03 6.31
C ARG A 315 -4.24 22.52 6.74
N LEU A 316 -3.39 21.62 7.25
CA LEU A 316 -2.02 21.96 7.65
C LEU A 316 -1.19 22.45 6.45
N GLN A 317 -1.35 21.83 5.29
CA GLN A 317 -0.67 22.24 4.06
C GLN A 317 -1.16 23.59 3.55
N ALA A 318 -2.48 23.82 3.57
CA ALA A 318 -3.05 25.10 3.20
C ALA A 318 -2.54 26.23 4.12
N ALA A 319 -2.47 25.97 5.44
CA ALA A 319 -1.94 26.90 6.42
C ALA A 319 -0.44 27.21 6.18
N ARG A 320 0.37 26.19 5.84
CA ARG A 320 1.79 26.39 5.53
C ARG A 320 2.01 27.22 4.27
N LEU A 321 1.27 26.93 3.20
CA LEU A 321 1.32 27.72 1.96
C LEU A 321 0.91 29.18 2.20
N ALA A 322 -0.07 29.42 3.08
CA ALA A 322 -0.46 30.77 3.47
C ALA A 322 0.66 31.51 4.22
N LEU A 323 1.35 30.83 5.14
CA LEU A 323 2.48 31.42 5.88
C LEU A 323 3.66 31.77 4.96
N GLU A 324 4.01 30.89 4.03
CA GLU A 324 5.08 31.14 3.05
C GLU A 324 4.76 32.37 2.17
N ARG A 325 3.50 32.51 1.73
CA ARG A 325 3.04 33.70 1.00
C ARG A 325 3.15 34.99 1.81
N LEU A 326 2.82 34.92 3.11
CA LEU A 326 2.93 36.06 4.01
C LEU A 326 4.39 36.51 4.18
N GLN A 327 5.32 35.55 4.33
CA GLN A 327 6.75 35.84 4.45
C GLN A 327 7.31 36.45 3.15
N ALA A 328 6.92 35.93 1.98
CA ALA A 328 7.31 36.50 0.69
C ALA A 328 6.79 37.94 0.52
N ALA A 329 5.55 38.20 0.93
CA ALA A 329 4.97 39.55 0.90
C ALA A 329 5.72 40.52 1.82
N ARG A 330 6.13 40.08 3.01
CA ARG A 330 6.93 40.89 3.95
C ARG A 330 8.29 41.27 3.39
N LEU A 331 9.00 40.31 2.79
CA LEU A 331 10.28 40.56 2.12
C LEU A 331 10.13 41.56 0.95
N ALA A 332 9.08 41.44 0.15
CA ALA A 332 8.80 42.39 -0.92
C ALA A 332 8.56 43.82 -0.40
N LEU A 333 7.89 43.96 0.75
CA LEU A 333 7.66 45.26 1.40
C LEU A 333 8.98 45.87 1.90
N GLU A 334 9.85 45.07 2.53
CA GLU A 334 11.16 45.51 3.00
C GLU A 334 12.05 45.99 1.84
N GLN A 335 12.04 45.28 0.70
CA GLN A 335 12.75 45.72 -0.51
C GLN A 335 12.20 47.03 -1.09
N LEU A 336 10.87 47.21 -1.08
CA LEU A 336 10.25 48.45 -1.55
C LEU A 336 10.64 49.64 -0.65
N GLN A 337 10.69 49.44 0.66
CA GLN A 337 11.13 50.47 1.62
C GLN A 337 12.60 50.85 1.40
N ALA A 338 13.48 49.86 1.22
CA ALA A 338 14.88 50.11 0.91
C ALA A 338 15.07 50.88 -0.41
N ALA A 339 14.29 50.54 -1.44
CA ALA A 339 14.32 51.25 -2.73
C ALA A 339 13.84 52.72 -2.61
N ARG A 340 12.82 52.99 -1.78
CA ARG A 340 12.35 54.36 -1.50
C ARG A 340 13.43 55.20 -0.82
N LEU A 341 14.07 54.66 0.22
CA LEU A 341 15.18 55.32 0.92
C LEU A 341 16.35 55.64 -0.03
N ALA A 342 16.70 54.71 -0.92
CA ALA A 342 17.74 54.94 -1.92
C ALA A 342 17.38 56.07 -2.90
N LEU A 343 16.12 56.16 -3.32
CA LEU A 343 15.63 57.23 -4.18
C LEU A 343 15.68 58.60 -3.49
N GLU A 344 15.26 58.67 -2.21
CA GLU A 344 15.32 59.90 -1.41
C GLU A 344 16.77 60.39 -1.25
N GLN A 345 17.72 59.49 -0.99
CA GLN A 345 19.14 59.86 -0.92
C GLN A 345 19.68 60.37 -2.26
N LEU A 346 19.27 59.77 -3.38
CA LEU A 346 19.67 60.23 -4.72
C LEU A 346 19.12 61.62 -5.02
N GLN A 347 17.86 61.90 -4.64
CA GLN A 347 17.25 63.22 -4.79
C GLN A 347 17.96 64.28 -3.95
N ALA A 348 18.29 63.97 -2.69
CA ALA A 348 19.05 64.85 -1.81
C ALA A 348 20.44 65.16 -2.36
N ALA A 349 21.16 64.16 -2.88
CA ALA A 349 22.47 64.34 -3.51
C ALA A 349 22.39 65.22 -4.76
N ARG A 350 21.33 65.07 -5.57
CA ARG A 350 21.11 65.87 -6.78
C ARG A 350 20.85 67.34 -6.44
N LEU A 351 20.02 67.61 -5.42
CA LEU A 351 19.79 68.97 -4.91
C LEU A 351 21.06 69.61 -4.36
N ALA A 352 21.88 68.85 -3.62
CA ALA A 352 23.17 69.34 -3.11
C ALA A 352 24.14 69.70 -4.26
N LEU A 353 24.17 68.90 -5.33
CA LEU A 353 24.97 69.19 -6.51
C LEU A 353 24.48 70.46 -7.24
N GLU A 354 23.17 70.63 -7.40
CA GLU A 354 22.58 71.84 -8.00
C GLU A 354 22.90 73.11 -7.18
N GLN A 355 22.86 73.01 -5.84
CA GLN A 355 23.26 74.08 -4.93
C GLN A 355 24.74 74.45 -5.12
N LEU A 356 25.63 73.45 -5.15
CA LEU A 356 27.07 73.63 -5.41
C LEU A 356 27.34 74.28 -6.77
N GLN A 357 26.64 73.84 -7.81
CA GLN A 357 26.73 74.45 -9.15
C GLN A 357 26.26 75.90 -9.15
N LYS A 358 25.16 76.22 -8.45
CA LYS A 358 24.70 77.61 -8.29
C LYS A 358 25.74 78.48 -7.59
N VAL A 359 26.31 78.00 -6.48
CA VAL A 359 27.35 78.72 -5.73
C VAL A 359 28.59 78.94 -6.58
N ALA A 360 29.05 77.91 -7.30
CA ALA A 360 30.19 78.03 -8.21
C ALA A 360 29.94 79.03 -9.35
N ARG A 361 28.71 79.09 -9.87
CA ARG A 361 28.33 80.04 -10.94
C ARG A 361 28.32 81.48 -10.44
N LEU A 362 27.80 81.72 -9.24
CA LEU A 362 27.81 83.03 -8.57
C LEU A 362 29.22 83.50 -8.17
N ALA A 363 30.18 82.59 -8.03
CA ALA A 363 31.58 82.93 -7.74
C ALA A 363 32.40 83.26 -9.02
N LEU A 364 31.83 83.01 -10.21
CA LEU A 364 32.45 83.23 -11.52
C LEU A 364 31.87 84.45 -12.27
N GLU A 365 30.74 84.98 -11.81
CA GLU A 365 30.16 86.28 -12.21
C GLU A 365 30.65 87.39 -11.26
#